data_AF-B8FEQ0-F1
#
_entry.id   AF-B8FEQ0-F1
#
_cell.length_a   1.000
_cell.length_b   1.000
_cell.length_c   1.000
_cell.angle_alpha   90.00
_cell.angle_beta   90.00
_cell.angle_gamma   90.00
#
_symmetry.space_group_name_H-M   'P 1'
#
loop_
_entity.id
_entity.type
_entity.pdbx_description
1 polymer ?
#
loop_
_entity_poly.entity_id
_entity_poly.type
_entity_poly.pdbx_seq_one_letter_code
_entity_poly.pdbx_strand_id
1 'polypeptide(L)' 'MPEKLEKELNDALDFAMQFMKEVTGKAASQEELARALKKYFVLNEIKAYIEMERNS' A
#
# COMPACT_ATOMS: atom_id res chain seq x y z
N MET A 1 -0.31 6.95 20.91
CA MET A 1 -1.13 6.62 19.71
C MET A 1 -0.45 6.84 18.36
N PRO A 2 0.44 7.84 18.12
CA PRO A 2 1.05 7.99 16.79
C PRO A 2 1.99 6.83 16.40
N GLU A 3 2.75 6.28 17.35
CA GLU A 3 3.72 5.20 17.10
C GLU A 3 3.08 3.90 16.60
N LYS A 4 1.87 3.57 17.06
CA LYS A 4 1.17 2.35 16.62
C LYS A 4 0.75 2.47 15.16
N LEU A 5 0.20 3.62 14.77
CA LEU A 5 -0.19 3.88 13.38
C LEU A 5 1.03 3.92 12.46
N GLU A 6 2.12 4.52 12.91
CA GLU A 6 3.39 4.54 12.18
C GLU A 6 3.91 3.12 11.92
N LYS A 7 3.91 2.25 12.94
CA LYS A 7 4.28 0.84 12.78
C LYS A 7 3.38 0.13 11.76
N GLU A 8 2.07 0.25 11.90
CA GLU A 8 1.10 -0.41 10.99
C GLU A 8 1.26 0.06 9.53
N LEU A 9 1.53 1.36 9.33
CA LEU A 9 1.79 1.90 8.00
C LEU A 9 3.11 1.39 7.42
N ASN A 10 4.18 1.32 8.23
CA ASN A 10 5.46 0.78 7.79
C ASN A 10 5.34 -0.71 7.44
N ASP A 11 4.66 -1.51 8.26
CA ASP A 11 4.41 -2.93 7.98
C ASP A 11 3.65 -3.11 6.64
N ALA A 12 2.68 -2.24 6.35
CA ALA A 12 1.93 -2.27 5.10
C ALA A 12 2.78 -1.88 3.88
N LEU A 13 3.67 -0.89 4.02
CA LEU A 13 4.61 -0.50 2.97
C LEU A 13 5.62 -1.60 2.68
N ASP A 14 6.15 -2.25 3.72
CA ASP A 14 7.08 -3.37 3.59
C ASP A 14 6.41 -4.56 2.89
N PHE A 15 5.16 -4.86 3.25
CA PHE A 15 4.37 -5.88 2.56
C PHE A 15 4.22 -5.56 1.06
N ALA A 16 3.88 -4.31 0.71
CA ALA A 16 3.73 -3.90 -0.68
C ALA A 16 5.06 -4.03 -1.45
N MET A 17 6.18 -3.62 -0.85
CA MET A 17 7.52 -3.77 -1.44
C MET A 17 7.89 -5.23 -1.69
N GLN A 18 7.64 -6.09 -0.70
CA GLN A 18 7.92 -7.51 -0.80
C GLN A 18 7.06 -8.17 -1.88
N PHE A 19 5.77 -7.85 -1.91
CA PHE A 19 4.86 -8.32 -2.96
C PHE A 19 5.36 -7.92 -4.36
N MET A 20 5.75 -6.66 -4.55
CA MET A 20 6.28 -6.20 -5.84
C MET A 20 7.54 -6.97 -6.25
N LYS A 21 8.43 -7.25 -5.29
CA LYS A 21 9.63 -8.06 -5.54
C LYS A 21 9.28 -9.48 -5.97
N GLU A 22 8.32 -10.11 -5.30
CA GLU A 22 7.88 -11.47 -5.60
C GLU A 22 7.25 -11.58 -6.98
N VAL A 23 6.40 -10.64 -7.37
CA VAL A 23 5.65 -10.71 -8.63
C VAL A 23 6.43 -10.19 -9.83
N THR A 24 7.37 -9.25 -9.65
CA THR A 24 8.16 -8.68 -10.75
C THR A 24 9.59 -9.26 -10.83
N GLY A 25 10.03 -9.99 -9.80
CA GLY A 25 11.40 -10.48 -9.66
C GLY A 25 12.42 -9.39 -9.29
N LYS A 26 12.00 -8.13 -9.11
CA LYS A 26 12.86 -7.00 -8.75
C LYS A 26 12.22 -6.18 -7.63
N ALA A 27 13.01 -5.79 -6.64
CA ALA A 27 12.54 -4.88 -5.61
C ALA A 27 12.22 -3.51 -6.25
N ALA A 28 11.04 -2.96 -5.95
CA ALA A 28 10.73 -1.58 -6.28
C ALA A 28 11.61 -0.64 -5.44
N SER A 29 11.82 0.59 -5.92
CA SER A 29 12.33 1.67 -5.08
C SER A 29 11.20 2.30 -4.24
N GLN A 30 11.55 2.96 -3.14
CA GLN A 30 10.56 3.70 -2.35
C GLN A 30 9.86 4.79 -3.17
N GLU A 31 10.58 5.45 -4.07
CA GLU A 31 10.02 6.47 -4.96
C GLU A 31 9.06 5.87 -6.00
N GLU A 32 9.36 4.68 -6.52
CA GLU A 32 8.47 3.96 -7.43
C GLU A 32 7.16 3.58 -6.73
N LEU A 33 7.25 3.01 -5.52
CA LEU A 33 6.08 2.67 -4.72
C LEU A 33 5.26 3.93 -4.38
N ALA A 34 5.91 5.00 -3.93
CA ALA A 34 5.24 6.25 -3.60
C ALA A 34 4.53 6.89 -4.81
N ARG A 35 5.08 6.77 -6.02
CA ARG A 35 4.42 7.20 -7.26
C ARG A 35 3.24 6.31 -7.60
N ALA A 36 3.37 5.00 -7.42
CA ALA A 36 2.30 4.03 -7.69
C ALA A 36 1.10 4.24 -6.78
N LEU A 37 1.33 4.42 -5.47
CA LEU A 37 0.28 4.65 -4.46
C LEU A 37 -0.53 5.93 -4.69
N LYS A 38 -0.04 6.86 -5.50
CA LYS A 38 -0.75 8.10 -5.87
C LYS A 38 -1.53 8.00 -7.18
N LYS A 39 -1.50 6.86 -7.88
CA LYS A 39 -2.23 6.68 -9.14
C LYS A 39 -3.72 6.53 -8.88
N TYR A 40 -4.55 7.21 -9.67
CA TYR A 40 -6.01 7.20 -9.53
C TYR A 40 -6.61 5.79 -9.49
N PHE A 41 -6.11 4.87 -10.32
CA PHE A 41 -6.57 3.49 -10.30
C PHE A 41 -6.36 2.83 -8.91
N VAL A 42 -5.17 2.96 -8.33
CA VAL A 42 -4.86 2.43 -6.99
C VAL A 42 -5.72 3.10 -5.92
N LEU A 43 -5.88 4.43 -6.00
CA LEU A 43 -6.72 5.17 -5.05
C LEU A 43 -8.19 4.76 -5.13
N ASN A 44 -8.69 4.42 -6.32
CA ASN A 44 -10.05 3.91 -6.51
C ASN A 44 -10.23 2.53 -5.86
N GLU A 45 -9.25 1.63 -5.98
CA GLU A 45 -9.30 0.32 -5.31
C GLU A 45 -9.26 0.49 -3.78
N ILE A 46 -8.42 1.37 -3.26
CA ILE A 46 -8.39 1.70 -1.81
C ILE A 46 -9.74 2.26 -1.36
N LYS A 47 -10.33 3.18 -2.12
CA LYS A 47 -11.68 3.73 -1.85
C LYS A 47 -12.71 2.60 -1.80
N ALA A 48 -12.75 1.74 -2.81
CA ALA A 48 -13.71 0.65 -2.92
C ALA A 48 -13.59 -0.32 -1.74
N TYR A 49 -12.37 -0.68 -1.35
CA TYR A 49 -12.12 -1.51 -0.16
C TYR A 49 -12.62 -0.84 1.12
N ILE A 50 -12.31 0.44 1.33
CA ILE A 50 -12.80 1.20 2.49
C ILE A 50 -14.34 1.25 2.53
N GLU A 51 -14.98 1.45 1.38
CA GLU A 51 -16.45 1.44 1.28
C GLU A 51 -17.04 0.06 1.59
N MET A 52 -16.39 -1.02 1.18
CA MET A 52 -16.77 -2.39 1.53
C MET A 52 -16.68 -2.63 3.04
N GLU A 53 -15.55 -2.29 3.66
CA GLU A 53 -15.30 -2.46 5.11
C GLU A 53 -16.27 -1.67 5.98
N ARG A 54 -16.74 -0.51 5.51
CA ARG A 54 -17.73 0.31 6.24
C ARG A 54 -19.15 -0.26 6.18
N ASN A 55 -19.43 -1.08 5.18
CA ASN A 55 -20.76 -1.66 4.92
C ASN A 55 -20.84 -3.15 5.30
N SER A 56 -19.78 -3.72 5.90
CA SER A 56 -19.72 -5.09 6.41
C SER A 56 -19.97 -5.13 7.92
#